data_AF-A0A8T2TK15-F1
#
_entry.id   AF-A0A8T2TK15-F1
#
_cell.length_a   1.000
_cell.length_b   1.000
_cell.length_c   1.000
_cell.angle_alpha   90.00
_cell.angle_beta   90.00
_cell.angle_gamma   90.00
#
_symmetry.space_group_name_H-M   'P 1'
#
loop_
_entity.id
_entity.type
_entity.pdbx_description
1 polymer ?
#
loop_
_entity_poly.entity_id
_entity_poly.type
_entity_poly.pdbx_seq_one_letter_code
_entity_poly.pdbx_strand_id
1 'polypeptide(L)'
;MRSFRQEFNSFFEDDTIVEIEVGLGPCGELRYPSYPERHGWKYPGIGEFQCYDKYFQKNLRNAAEIRGHSEWGVAPDGTGEYNSKPQDTDFFRDGGDWDSYYGRFFLRWYAQQLIDHGDRVLSLANLAFEGTQISAKISGIHWWYKTASHAAELTAGFNNSCHRDGYAAIAHMFKKHNTAFNFTCVELRTMEQAKEFPEAMADPEGLVWQVLNSAWDEGILVASENALPCYDRDGYNKILENSKPRKDPDGHHLAAFTYLRLSPTLMEENNFKEFTRFVKRLHGEAVGDLQV
;
A
#
# COMPACT_ATOMS: atom_id res chain seq x y z
N MET A 1 18.34 -13.48 0.62
CA MET A 1 18.98 -12.29 1.22
C MET A 1 20.48 -12.49 1.37
N ARG A 2 21.00 -13.26 2.35
CA ARG A 2 22.46 -13.45 2.54
C ARG A 2 23.23 -13.93 1.30
N SER A 3 22.72 -14.94 0.60
CA SER A 3 23.33 -15.43 -0.65
C SER A 3 23.37 -14.34 -1.72
N PHE A 4 22.33 -13.50 -1.83
CA PHE A 4 22.32 -12.37 -2.76
C PHE A 4 23.36 -11.32 -2.37
N ARG A 5 23.43 -10.94 -1.08
CA ARG A 5 24.44 -10.01 -0.57
C ARG A 5 25.88 -10.49 -0.85
N GLN A 6 26.14 -11.79 -0.70
CA GLN A 6 27.45 -12.39 -0.92
C GLN A 6 27.80 -12.47 -2.41
N GLU A 7 26.91 -13.01 -3.23
CA GLU A 7 27.13 -13.20 -4.66
C GLU A 7 27.34 -11.86 -5.38
N PHE A 8 26.56 -10.84 -5.00
CA PHE A 8 26.55 -9.53 -5.64
C PHE A 8 27.36 -8.47 -4.86
N ASN A 9 28.26 -8.88 -3.96
CA ASN A 9 28.99 -7.97 -3.06
C ASN A 9 29.65 -6.79 -3.79
N SER A 10 30.27 -7.02 -4.95
CA SER A 10 30.92 -5.97 -5.72
C SER A 10 29.96 -4.85 -6.14
N PHE A 11 28.70 -5.18 -6.44
CA PHE A 11 27.69 -4.19 -6.83
C PHE A 11 27.15 -3.38 -5.64
N PHE A 12 27.31 -3.87 -4.41
CA PHE A 12 27.06 -3.07 -3.21
C PHE A 12 28.27 -2.17 -2.89
N GLU A 13 29.50 -2.63 -3.14
CA GLU A 13 30.72 -1.87 -2.88
C GLU A 13 30.95 -0.72 -3.87
N ASP A 14 30.44 -0.83 -5.10
CA ASP A 14 30.54 0.20 -6.13
C ASP A 14 29.28 1.08 -6.28
N ASP A 15 28.32 0.95 -5.33
CA ASP A 15 27.04 1.65 -5.31
C ASP A 15 26.14 1.41 -6.53
N THR A 16 26.33 0.32 -7.28
CA THR A 16 25.38 -0.10 -8.34
C THR A 16 24.03 -0.52 -7.74
N ILE A 17 24.05 -1.24 -6.62
CA ILE A 17 22.85 -1.62 -5.84
C ILE A 17 22.73 -0.65 -4.66
N VAL A 18 21.87 0.36 -4.82
CA VAL A 18 21.65 1.41 -3.82
C VAL A 18 20.52 1.08 -2.82
N GLU A 19 19.62 0.16 -3.20
CA GLU A 19 18.41 -0.15 -2.44
C GLU A 19 18.01 -1.61 -2.60
N ILE A 20 17.46 -2.20 -1.52
CA ILE A 20 16.81 -3.51 -1.54
C ILE A 20 15.34 -3.36 -1.14
N GLU A 21 14.44 -3.56 -2.11
CA GLU A 21 13.02 -3.71 -1.80
C GLU A 21 12.73 -5.15 -1.34
N VAL A 22 12.24 -5.28 -0.11
CA VAL A 22 11.94 -6.57 0.51
C VAL A 22 10.48 -6.92 0.27
N GLY A 23 10.25 -7.98 -0.51
CA GLY A 23 8.91 -8.50 -0.77
C GLY A 23 8.29 -9.12 0.47
N LEU A 24 7.10 -8.65 0.87
CA LEU A 24 6.40 -9.07 2.10
C LEU A 24 5.08 -9.82 1.86
N GLY A 25 4.77 -10.12 0.60
CA GLY A 25 3.51 -10.78 0.26
C GLY A 25 3.23 -10.84 -1.25
N PRO A 26 1.96 -10.99 -1.67
CA PRO A 26 1.59 -11.03 -3.08
C PRO A 26 2.06 -9.74 -3.78
N CYS A 27 2.61 -9.88 -4.98
CA CYS A 27 3.22 -8.78 -5.74
C CYS A 27 4.37 -8.06 -5.01
N GLY A 28 4.95 -8.67 -3.96
CA GLY A 28 5.98 -8.05 -3.12
C GLY A 28 5.42 -7.13 -2.03
N GLU A 29 4.11 -6.94 -1.96
CA GLU A 29 3.46 -5.96 -1.09
C GLU A 29 3.17 -6.55 0.30
N LEU A 30 3.28 -5.74 1.35
CA LEU A 30 2.84 -6.10 2.69
C LEU A 30 1.31 -6.06 2.76
N ARG A 31 0.67 -7.17 2.41
CA ARG A 31 -0.78 -7.35 2.50
C ARG A 31 -1.16 -8.82 2.40
N TYR A 32 -2.44 -9.11 2.63
CA TYR A 32 -3.04 -10.37 2.24
C TYR A 32 -3.47 -10.40 0.76
N PRO A 33 -3.54 -11.59 0.14
CA PRO A 33 -4.04 -11.74 -1.23
C PRO A 33 -5.59 -11.68 -1.29
N SER A 34 -6.19 -10.59 -0.83
CA SER A 34 -7.66 -10.48 -0.64
C SER A 34 -8.46 -10.18 -1.91
N TYR A 35 -7.81 -9.75 -2.99
CA TYR A 35 -8.42 -9.44 -4.29
C TYR A 35 -7.78 -10.21 -5.47
N PRO A 36 -7.71 -11.55 -5.44
CA PRO A 36 -7.02 -12.31 -6.47
C PRO A 36 -7.90 -12.50 -7.72
N GLU A 37 -7.51 -11.89 -8.84
CA GLU A 37 -8.20 -12.02 -10.14
C GLU A 37 -8.38 -13.50 -10.57
N ARG A 38 -7.38 -14.35 -10.27
CA ARG A 38 -7.42 -15.78 -10.57
C ARG A 38 -8.53 -16.55 -9.85
N HIS A 39 -9.06 -16.03 -8.75
CA HIS A 39 -10.20 -16.61 -8.04
C HIS A 39 -11.51 -15.86 -8.32
N GLY A 40 -11.55 -15.04 -9.37
CA GLY A 40 -12.77 -14.41 -9.85
C GLY A 40 -13.11 -13.07 -9.19
N TRP A 41 -12.21 -12.52 -8.37
CA TRP A 41 -12.35 -11.13 -7.91
C TRP A 41 -12.29 -10.17 -9.11
N LYS A 42 -13.14 -9.15 -9.08
CA LYS A 42 -13.20 -8.06 -10.05
C LYS A 42 -13.32 -6.73 -9.31
N TYR A 43 -12.64 -5.72 -9.81
CA TYR A 43 -12.82 -4.36 -9.30
C TYR A 43 -14.27 -3.88 -9.46
N PRO A 44 -14.88 -3.22 -8.45
CA PRO A 44 -14.34 -2.84 -7.15
C PRO A 44 -14.79 -3.77 -6.00
N GLY A 45 -14.76 -5.10 -6.12
CA GLY A 45 -15.21 -6.01 -5.04
C GLY A 45 -14.49 -5.82 -3.69
N ILE A 46 -15.18 -6.04 -2.57
CA ILE A 46 -14.61 -5.87 -1.21
C ILE A 46 -13.46 -6.84 -0.88
N GLY A 47 -13.31 -7.93 -1.63
CA GLY A 47 -12.34 -8.97 -1.33
C GLY A 47 -12.77 -9.89 -0.18
N GLU A 48 -11.88 -10.78 0.26
CA GLU A 48 -12.15 -11.71 1.37
C GLU A 48 -10.97 -11.79 2.33
N PHE A 49 -11.24 -12.02 3.62
CA PHE A 49 -10.21 -12.30 4.62
C PHE A 49 -9.45 -13.58 4.27
N GLN A 50 -8.12 -13.55 4.34
CA GLN A 50 -7.24 -14.66 3.98
C GLN A 50 -6.63 -15.31 5.22
N CYS A 51 -7.47 -15.82 6.13
CA CYS A 51 -7.05 -16.33 7.45
C CYS A 51 -7.51 -17.77 7.75
N TYR A 52 -7.93 -18.52 6.73
CA TYR A 52 -8.59 -19.82 6.89
C TYR A 52 -7.63 -21.02 6.95
N ASP A 53 -6.32 -20.81 6.81
CA ASP A 53 -5.38 -21.91 6.96
C ASP A 53 -5.31 -22.38 8.43
N LYS A 54 -4.93 -23.64 8.61
CA LYS A 54 -4.93 -24.30 9.93
C LYS A 54 -4.03 -23.60 10.97
N TYR A 55 -2.97 -22.90 10.54
CA TYR A 55 -2.06 -22.19 11.44
C TYR A 55 -2.66 -20.86 11.88
N PHE A 56 -3.21 -20.07 10.95
CA PHE A 56 -3.90 -18.81 11.28
C PHE A 56 -5.13 -19.05 12.16
N GLN A 57 -5.95 -20.05 11.85
CA GLN A 57 -7.10 -20.38 12.69
C GLN A 57 -6.70 -20.81 14.10
N LYS A 58 -5.59 -21.55 14.25
CA LYS A 58 -5.05 -21.89 15.57
C LYS A 58 -4.55 -20.64 16.31
N ASN A 59 -3.87 -19.74 15.60
CA ASN A 59 -3.39 -18.48 16.16
C ASN A 59 -4.56 -17.60 16.65
N LEU A 60 -5.63 -17.49 15.86
CA LEU A 60 -6.85 -16.76 16.23
C LEU A 60 -7.51 -17.35 17.49
N ARG A 61 -7.70 -18.66 17.56
CA ARG A 61 -8.23 -19.34 18.76
C ARG A 61 -7.42 -19.02 20.00
N ASN A 62 -6.09 -19.11 19.91
CA ASN A 62 -5.21 -18.77 21.03
C ASN A 62 -5.34 -17.29 21.43
N ALA A 63 -5.40 -16.35 20.46
CA ALA A 63 -5.58 -14.93 20.75
C ALA A 63 -6.91 -14.64 21.46
N ALA A 64 -7.97 -15.36 21.06
CA ALA A 64 -9.30 -15.26 21.65
C ALA A 64 -9.33 -15.81 23.09
N GLU A 65 -8.68 -16.96 23.34
CA GLU A 65 -8.51 -17.55 24.68
C GLU A 65 -7.74 -16.60 25.62
N ILE A 66 -6.62 -16.02 25.17
CA ILE A 66 -5.83 -15.06 25.95
C ILE A 66 -6.66 -13.83 26.32
N ARG A 67 -7.55 -13.39 25.43
CA ARG A 67 -8.44 -12.25 25.67
C ARG A 67 -9.58 -12.58 26.64
N GLY A 68 -9.81 -13.86 26.95
CA GLY A 68 -10.90 -14.34 27.79
C GLY A 68 -12.22 -14.56 27.04
N HIS A 69 -12.18 -14.60 25.71
CA HIS A 69 -13.34 -14.71 24.82
C HIS A 69 -13.12 -15.82 23.80
N SER A 70 -13.06 -17.09 24.24
CA SER A 70 -12.80 -18.24 23.36
C SER A 70 -13.78 -18.34 22.19
N GLU A 71 -15.01 -17.84 22.35
CA GLU A 71 -16.03 -17.74 21.32
C GLU A 71 -15.64 -16.83 20.14
N TRP A 72 -14.68 -15.93 20.32
CA TRP A 72 -14.12 -15.08 19.25
C TRP A 72 -13.04 -15.78 18.42
N GLY A 73 -12.72 -17.05 18.72
CA GLY A 73 -11.68 -17.84 18.06
C GLY A 73 -12.01 -18.32 16.64
N VAL A 74 -12.90 -17.63 15.94
CA VAL A 74 -13.39 -17.95 14.59
C VAL A 74 -13.33 -16.73 13.69
N ALA A 75 -13.21 -16.93 12.39
CA ALA A 75 -13.31 -15.84 11.41
C ALA A 75 -14.74 -15.27 11.38
N PRO A 76 -14.92 -13.99 11.01
CA PRO A 76 -16.23 -13.35 11.02
C PRO A 76 -17.16 -13.97 9.98
N ASP A 77 -18.42 -14.14 10.36
CA ASP A 77 -19.50 -14.48 9.45
C ASP A 77 -20.06 -13.21 8.79
N GLY A 78 -20.89 -13.37 7.76
CA GLY A 78 -21.60 -12.25 7.13
C GLY A 78 -20.69 -11.27 6.39
N THR A 79 -19.49 -11.69 5.99
CA THR A 79 -18.50 -10.88 5.27
C THR A 79 -18.74 -10.79 3.77
N GLY A 80 -19.70 -11.54 3.23
CA GLY A 80 -19.90 -11.66 1.78
C GLY A 80 -18.81 -12.47 1.08
N GLU A 81 -18.70 -12.27 -0.23
CA GLU A 81 -17.74 -12.89 -1.13
C GLU A 81 -16.86 -11.82 -1.80
N TYR A 82 -15.83 -12.24 -2.55
CA TYR A 82 -14.88 -11.34 -3.24
C TYR A 82 -15.51 -10.10 -3.92
N ASN A 83 -16.65 -10.29 -4.59
CA ASN A 83 -17.30 -9.26 -5.42
C ASN A 83 -18.50 -8.58 -4.75
N SER A 84 -18.77 -8.86 -3.47
CA SER A 84 -19.80 -8.18 -2.70
C SER A 84 -19.48 -6.69 -2.55
N LYS A 85 -20.50 -5.89 -2.23
CA LYS A 85 -20.34 -4.48 -1.82
C LYS A 85 -20.46 -4.39 -0.31
N PRO A 86 -19.86 -3.38 0.35
CA PRO A 86 -19.90 -3.28 1.81
C PRO A 86 -21.33 -3.31 2.37
N GLN A 87 -22.24 -2.55 1.75
CA GLN A 87 -23.63 -2.42 2.21
C GLN A 87 -24.48 -3.68 2.01
N ASP A 88 -24.01 -4.65 1.22
CA ASP A 88 -24.69 -5.93 0.99
C ASP A 88 -24.26 -7.00 2.01
N THR A 89 -23.41 -6.64 2.97
CA THR A 89 -22.84 -7.57 3.97
C THR A 89 -23.24 -7.15 5.38
N ASP A 90 -23.49 -8.12 6.26
CA ASP A 90 -23.78 -7.84 7.67
C ASP A 90 -22.54 -7.31 8.40
N PHE A 91 -21.35 -7.75 7.98
CA PHE A 91 -20.11 -7.35 8.62
C PHE A 91 -19.66 -5.94 8.23
N PHE A 92 -19.67 -5.56 6.94
CA PHE A 92 -19.05 -4.30 6.47
C PHE A 92 -20.01 -3.13 6.23
N ARG A 93 -21.34 -3.34 6.31
CA ARG A 93 -22.31 -2.25 6.13
C ARG A 93 -22.18 -1.17 7.21
N ASP A 94 -22.83 -0.04 7.00
CA ASP A 94 -22.91 1.01 8.01
C ASP A 94 -23.62 0.47 9.27
N GLY A 95 -22.98 0.60 10.43
CA GLY A 95 -23.44 -0.01 11.68
C GLY A 95 -23.31 -1.55 11.74
N GLY A 96 -22.55 -2.16 10.82
CA GLY A 96 -22.26 -3.60 10.79
C GLY A 96 -21.25 -4.06 11.83
N ASP A 97 -20.99 -5.37 11.84
CA ASP A 97 -20.19 -6.02 12.89
C ASP A 97 -18.71 -5.64 12.89
N TRP A 98 -18.18 -4.99 11.85
CA TRP A 98 -16.81 -4.49 11.79
C TRP A 98 -16.45 -3.58 12.98
N ASP A 99 -17.42 -2.81 13.50
CA ASP A 99 -17.27 -1.95 14.68
C ASP A 99 -17.92 -2.54 15.95
N SER A 100 -18.25 -3.83 15.96
CA SER A 100 -18.63 -4.53 17.19
C SER A 100 -17.39 -4.80 18.08
N TYR A 101 -17.61 -5.28 19.31
CA TYR A 101 -16.48 -5.72 20.15
C TYR A 101 -15.67 -6.85 19.51
N TYR A 102 -16.38 -7.81 18.90
CA TYR A 102 -15.76 -8.92 18.19
C TYR A 102 -15.04 -8.45 16.91
N GLY A 103 -15.70 -7.64 16.07
CA GLY A 103 -15.11 -7.12 14.83
C GLY A 103 -13.84 -6.33 15.09
N ARG A 104 -13.84 -5.43 16.08
CA ARG A 104 -12.63 -4.70 16.48
C ARG A 104 -11.52 -5.61 17.01
N PHE A 105 -11.86 -6.69 17.71
CA PHE A 105 -10.88 -7.69 18.13
C PHE A 105 -10.28 -8.40 16.92
N PHE A 106 -11.12 -8.95 16.04
CA PHE A 106 -10.68 -9.69 14.86
C PHE A 106 -9.82 -8.83 13.93
N LEU A 107 -10.27 -7.62 13.59
CA LEU A 107 -9.54 -6.70 12.71
C LEU A 107 -8.21 -6.25 13.32
N ARG A 108 -8.14 -6.04 14.64
CA ARG A 108 -6.87 -5.75 15.33
C ARG A 108 -5.92 -6.94 15.26
N TRP A 109 -6.42 -8.14 15.55
CA TRP A 109 -5.64 -9.37 15.45
C TRP A 109 -5.11 -9.58 14.03
N TYR A 110 -5.97 -9.46 13.03
CA TYR A 110 -5.64 -9.71 11.62
C TYR A 110 -4.57 -8.75 11.10
N ALA A 111 -4.73 -7.44 11.34
CA ALA A 111 -3.71 -6.46 11.00
C ALA A 111 -2.41 -6.63 11.79
N GLN A 112 -2.48 -6.99 13.07
CA GLN A 112 -1.29 -7.24 13.88
C GLN A 112 -0.47 -8.42 13.33
N GLN A 113 -1.12 -9.48 12.83
CA GLN A 113 -0.39 -10.60 12.22
C GLN A 113 0.42 -10.16 10.99
N LEU A 114 -0.11 -9.22 10.20
CA LEU A 114 0.57 -8.63 9.06
C LEU A 114 1.76 -7.75 9.49
N ILE A 115 1.55 -6.88 10.49
CA ILE A 115 2.61 -6.01 11.04
C ILE A 115 3.74 -6.86 11.64
N ASP A 116 3.41 -7.89 12.43
CA ASP A 116 4.39 -8.80 13.02
C ASP A 116 5.14 -9.61 11.95
N HIS A 117 4.49 -9.92 10.82
CA HIS A 117 5.16 -10.53 9.67
C HIS A 117 6.22 -9.59 9.09
N GLY A 118 5.83 -8.34 8.80
CA GLY A 118 6.76 -7.32 8.32
C GLY A 118 7.93 -7.11 9.28
N ASP A 119 7.66 -6.98 10.58
CA ASP A 119 8.67 -6.78 11.63
C ASP A 119 9.76 -7.87 11.62
N ARG A 120 9.34 -9.15 11.53
CA ARG A 120 10.27 -10.28 11.52
C ARG A 120 11.10 -10.33 10.25
N VAL A 121 10.48 -10.12 9.08
CA VAL A 121 11.19 -10.23 7.79
C VAL A 121 12.16 -9.06 7.63
N LEU A 122 11.75 -7.84 7.95
CA LEU A 122 12.61 -6.65 7.87
C LEU A 122 13.77 -6.71 8.87
N SER A 123 13.55 -7.25 10.07
CA SER A 123 14.64 -7.51 11.02
C SER A 123 15.72 -8.42 10.42
N LEU A 124 15.33 -9.50 9.73
CA LEU A 124 16.27 -10.39 9.05
C LEU A 124 16.92 -9.75 7.82
N ALA A 125 16.20 -8.87 7.12
CA ALA A 125 16.72 -8.15 5.96
C ALA A 125 17.80 -7.15 6.37
N ASN A 126 17.57 -6.37 7.44
CA ASN A 126 18.55 -5.47 8.03
C ASN A 126 19.85 -6.18 8.42
N LEU A 127 19.75 -7.38 8.99
CA LEU A 127 20.93 -8.20 9.31
C LEU A 127 21.66 -8.72 8.06
N ALA A 128 20.97 -8.87 6.94
CA ALA A 128 21.56 -9.38 5.69
C ALA A 128 22.15 -8.28 4.80
N PHE A 129 21.67 -7.05 4.93
CA PHE A 129 22.00 -5.91 4.08
C PHE A 129 22.46 -4.69 4.92
N GLU A 130 23.20 -4.95 6.00
CA GLU A 130 23.71 -3.90 6.88
C GLU A 130 24.44 -2.81 6.06
N GLY A 131 24.03 -1.55 6.26
CA GLY A 131 24.57 -0.39 5.54
C GLY A 131 23.90 -0.08 4.20
N THR A 132 23.01 -0.94 3.69
CA THR A 132 22.24 -0.68 2.46
C THR A 132 20.82 -0.21 2.80
N GLN A 133 20.28 0.73 2.02
CA GLN A 133 18.89 1.18 2.18
C GLN A 133 17.93 0.02 1.90
N ILE A 134 16.96 -0.18 2.79
CA ILE A 134 15.87 -1.13 2.61
C ILE A 134 14.58 -0.36 2.37
N SER A 135 13.75 -0.88 1.47
CA SER A 135 12.37 -0.44 1.31
C SER A 135 11.42 -1.62 1.37
N ALA A 136 10.15 -1.34 1.62
CA ALA A 136 9.08 -2.30 1.47
C ALA A 136 7.83 -1.63 0.94
N LYS A 137 7.04 -2.41 0.20
CA LYS A 137 5.93 -1.90 -0.59
C LYS A 137 4.59 -2.06 0.12
N ILE A 138 3.79 -0.99 0.17
CA ILE A 138 2.41 -0.98 0.63
C ILE A 138 1.49 -0.70 -0.55
N SER A 139 0.45 -1.53 -0.72
CA SER A 139 -0.53 -1.38 -1.79
C SER A 139 -1.52 -0.23 -1.53
N GLY A 140 -1.79 0.59 -2.53
CA GLY A 140 -2.86 1.59 -2.51
C GLY A 140 -4.25 0.99 -2.77
N ILE A 141 -4.98 0.65 -1.71
CA ILE A 141 -6.34 0.08 -1.80
C ILE A 141 -7.35 1.21 -1.66
N HIS A 142 -7.65 1.86 -2.79
CA HIS A 142 -8.41 3.10 -2.80
C HIS A 142 -9.92 2.93 -2.95
N TRP A 143 -10.42 1.74 -3.33
CA TRP A 143 -11.85 1.49 -3.45
C TRP A 143 -12.47 1.17 -2.09
N TRP A 144 -13.73 1.56 -1.93
CA TRP A 144 -14.46 1.62 -0.66
C TRP A 144 -13.88 2.54 0.41
N TYR A 145 -12.82 3.31 0.12
CA TYR A 145 -12.22 4.25 1.06
C TYR A 145 -13.21 5.31 1.58
N LYS A 146 -14.25 5.65 0.80
CA LYS A 146 -15.30 6.59 1.24
C LYS A 146 -16.42 5.95 2.06
N THR A 147 -16.41 4.65 2.31
CA THR A 147 -17.38 4.00 3.21
C THR A 147 -16.88 4.02 4.64
N ALA A 148 -17.75 3.82 5.64
CA ALA A 148 -17.31 3.84 7.04
C ALA A 148 -16.35 2.69 7.38
N SER A 149 -16.56 1.51 6.77
CA SER A 149 -15.81 0.30 7.05
C SER A 149 -14.49 0.19 6.30
N HIS A 150 -14.29 0.89 5.17
CA HIS A 150 -13.09 0.74 4.34
C HIS A 150 -12.84 -0.75 3.96
N ALA A 151 -13.91 -1.47 3.59
CA ALA A 151 -13.93 -2.93 3.55
C ALA A 151 -12.75 -3.60 2.81
N ALA A 152 -12.30 -3.04 1.69
CA ALA A 152 -11.17 -3.60 0.94
C ALA A 152 -9.82 -3.44 1.66
N GLU A 153 -9.63 -2.33 2.39
CA GLU A 153 -8.45 -2.15 3.23
C GLU A 153 -8.46 -3.18 4.36
N LEU A 154 -9.61 -3.38 5.01
CA LEU A 154 -9.77 -4.36 6.09
C LEU A 154 -9.45 -5.79 5.63
N THR A 155 -9.99 -6.22 4.48
CA THR A 155 -9.74 -7.58 3.96
C THR A 155 -8.29 -7.78 3.54
N ALA A 156 -7.61 -6.72 3.09
CA ALA A 156 -6.19 -6.76 2.76
C ALA A 156 -5.25 -6.70 3.98
N GLY A 157 -5.80 -6.46 5.18
CA GLY A 157 -5.07 -6.45 6.45
C GLY A 157 -4.73 -5.05 6.98
N PHE A 158 -5.17 -3.99 6.32
CA PHE A 158 -5.03 -2.63 6.82
C PHE A 158 -6.25 -2.29 7.69
N ASN A 159 -6.06 -2.21 9.00
CA ASN A 159 -7.13 -1.85 9.94
C ASN A 159 -7.38 -0.34 9.94
N ASN A 160 -7.66 0.20 8.76
CA ASN A 160 -8.05 1.58 8.51
C ASN A 160 -9.58 1.66 8.48
N SER A 161 -10.15 2.74 9.02
CA SER A 161 -11.59 3.00 8.95
C SER A 161 -11.86 4.48 9.14
N CYS A 162 -13.12 4.90 9.07
CA CYS A 162 -13.50 6.29 9.32
C CYS A 162 -13.19 6.80 10.74
N HIS A 163 -12.77 5.93 11.66
CA HIS A 163 -12.46 6.26 13.05
C HIS A 163 -11.03 5.90 13.47
N ARG A 164 -10.21 5.38 12.55
CA ARG A 164 -8.90 4.85 12.88
C ARG A 164 -7.94 4.97 11.71
N ASP A 165 -6.75 5.48 12.00
CA ASP A 165 -5.61 5.36 11.10
C ASP A 165 -5.03 3.93 11.14
N GLY A 166 -5.12 3.22 10.02
CA GLY A 166 -4.57 1.87 9.85
C GLY A 166 -3.10 1.81 9.43
N TYR A 167 -2.52 2.94 9.01
CA TYR A 167 -1.18 3.03 8.42
C TYR A 167 -0.12 3.48 9.42
N ALA A 168 -0.49 4.25 10.44
CA ALA A 168 0.43 4.72 11.48
C ALA A 168 1.21 3.58 12.15
N ALA A 169 0.55 2.45 12.47
CA ALA A 169 1.23 1.30 13.08
C ALA A 169 2.21 0.60 12.12
N ILE A 170 1.93 0.62 10.82
CA ILE A 170 2.82 0.10 9.78
C ILE A 170 4.03 1.03 9.64
N ALA A 171 3.80 2.34 9.56
CA ALA A 171 4.86 3.34 9.54
C ALA A 171 5.78 3.18 10.76
N HIS A 172 5.22 3.09 11.97
CA HIS A 172 6.01 2.85 13.17
C HIS A 172 6.88 1.59 13.10
N MET A 173 6.34 0.49 12.55
CA MET A 173 7.11 -0.74 12.34
C MET A 173 8.24 -0.54 11.30
N PHE A 174 7.99 0.20 10.23
CA PHE A 174 9.01 0.54 9.23
C PHE A 174 10.11 1.42 9.83
N LYS A 175 9.74 2.40 10.67
CA LYS A 175 10.66 3.27 11.39
C LYS A 175 11.61 2.48 12.29
N LYS A 176 11.10 1.50 13.03
CA LYS A 176 11.90 0.59 13.87
C LYS A 176 13.04 -0.08 13.09
N HIS A 177 12.84 -0.33 11.79
CA HIS A 177 13.79 -1.01 10.90
C HIS A 177 14.50 -0.06 9.92
N ASN A 178 14.35 1.26 10.06
CA ASN A 178 14.86 2.25 9.09
C ASN A 178 14.51 1.90 7.63
N THR A 179 13.33 1.32 7.43
CA THR A 179 12.85 0.86 6.12
C THR A 179 12.09 2.00 5.44
N ALA A 180 12.46 2.33 4.20
CA ALA A 180 11.72 3.28 3.39
C ALA A 180 10.34 2.72 3.02
N PHE A 181 9.37 3.61 3.01
CA PHE A 181 7.98 3.29 2.73
C PHE A 181 7.73 3.47 1.24
N ASN A 182 7.58 2.39 0.46
CA ASN A 182 7.24 2.50 -0.96
C ASN A 182 5.73 2.37 -1.14
N PHE A 183 5.07 3.41 -1.66
CA PHE A 183 3.62 3.44 -1.82
C PHE A 183 3.19 3.60 -3.28
N THR A 184 2.13 2.92 -3.69
CA THR A 184 1.59 3.01 -5.07
C THR A 184 0.47 4.05 -5.21
N CYS A 185 -0.08 4.22 -6.42
CA CYS A 185 -1.30 4.99 -6.70
C CYS A 185 -1.17 6.52 -6.68
N VAL A 186 0.05 7.07 -6.69
CA VAL A 186 0.25 8.54 -6.67
C VAL A 186 -0.15 9.25 -7.95
N GLU A 187 -0.42 8.53 -9.04
CA GLU A 187 -0.90 9.08 -10.31
C GLU A 187 -2.43 9.20 -10.39
N LEU A 188 -3.17 8.46 -9.54
CA LEU A 188 -4.62 8.34 -9.65
C LEU A 188 -5.35 9.60 -9.16
N ARG A 189 -6.47 9.93 -9.82
CA ARG A 189 -7.34 11.05 -9.47
C ARG A 189 -8.70 10.54 -9.01
N THR A 190 -9.18 11.06 -7.87
CA THR A 190 -10.47 10.67 -7.31
C THR A 190 -11.62 11.00 -8.26
N MET A 191 -11.53 12.12 -8.97
CA MET A 191 -12.54 12.53 -9.95
C MET A 191 -12.61 11.65 -11.20
N GLU A 192 -11.51 11.01 -11.60
CA GLU A 192 -11.50 10.09 -12.75
C GLU A 192 -12.12 8.75 -12.33
N GLN A 193 -11.73 8.24 -11.16
CA GLN A 193 -12.33 7.04 -10.58
C GLN A 193 -13.84 7.21 -10.37
N ALA A 194 -14.31 8.37 -9.91
CA ALA A 194 -15.73 8.64 -9.73
C ALA A 194 -16.52 8.72 -11.05
N LYS A 195 -15.86 9.00 -12.19
CA LYS A 195 -16.49 8.99 -13.52
C LYS A 195 -16.55 7.59 -14.10
N GLU A 196 -15.49 6.81 -13.94
CA GLU A 196 -15.34 5.49 -14.56
C GLU A 196 -16.02 4.39 -13.73
N PHE A 197 -15.92 4.47 -12.40
CA PHE A 197 -16.45 3.50 -11.43
C PHE A 197 -17.12 4.21 -10.24
N PRO A 198 -18.24 4.93 -10.43
CA PRO A 198 -18.91 5.67 -9.37
C PRO A 198 -19.30 4.80 -8.17
N GLU A 199 -19.61 3.53 -8.40
CA GLU A 199 -19.97 2.56 -7.37
C GLU A 199 -18.79 2.15 -6.48
N ALA A 200 -17.54 2.36 -6.91
CA ALA A 200 -16.36 1.95 -6.16
C ALA A 200 -16.16 2.77 -4.88
N MET A 201 -16.83 3.92 -4.74
CA MET A 201 -16.66 4.83 -3.59
C MET A 201 -15.19 5.12 -3.30
N ALA A 202 -14.40 5.26 -4.37
CA ALA A 202 -12.95 5.33 -4.30
C ALA A 202 -12.46 6.74 -3.90
N ASP A 203 -11.31 6.79 -3.22
CA ASP A 203 -10.58 8.03 -2.92
C ASP A 203 -9.05 7.85 -2.91
N PRO A 204 -8.42 7.63 -4.08
CA PRO A 204 -6.98 7.51 -4.15
C PRO A 204 -6.23 8.75 -3.63
N GLU A 205 -6.77 9.96 -3.82
CA GLU A 205 -6.11 11.19 -3.36
C GLU A 205 -6.15 11.31 -1.83
N GLY A 206 -7.29 10.99 -1.21
CA GLY A 206 -7.42 10.92 0.25
C GLY A 206 -6.50 9.85 0.86
N LEU A 207 -6.44 8.68 0.23
CA LEU A 207 -5.57 7.58 0.65
C LEU A 207 -4.08 7.95 0.56
N VAL A 208 -3.64 8.48 -0.58
CA VAL A 208 -2.24 8.94 -0.76
C VAL A 208 -1.90 9.97 0.31
N TRP A 209 -2.77 10.95 0.55
CA TRP A 209 -2.56 11.93 1.60
C TRP A 209 -2.39 11.27 2.98
N GLN A 210 -3.27 10.36 3.38
CA GLN A 210 -3.19 9.68 4.68
C GLN A 210 -1.88 8.90 4.84
N VAL A 211 -1.51 8.08 3.85
CA VAL A 211 -0.37 7.18 3.92
C VAL A 211 0.95 7.94 3.94
N LEU A 212 1.11 8.94 3.06
CA LEU A 212 2.33 9.74 3.01
C LEU A 212 2.55 10.50 4.32
N ASN A 213 1.51 11.13 4.87
CA ASN A 213 1.62 11.85 6.15
C ASN A 213 1.90 10.89 7.31
N SER A 214 1.29 9.70 7.35
CA SER A 214 1.60 8.69 8.38
C SER A 214 3.08 8.29 8.38
N ALA A 215 3.71 8.19 7.20
CA ALA A 215 5.12 7.86 7.09
C ALA A 215 6.03 9.05 7.41
N TRP A 216 5.67 10.25 6.96
CA TRP A 216 6.43 11.48 7.23
C TRP A 216 6.38 11.90 8.70
N ASP A 217 5.26 11.73 9.39
CA ASP A 217 5.12 12.01 10.83
C ASP A 217 6.04 11.12 11.68
N GLU A 218 6.33 9.89 11.23
CA GLU A 218 7.30 8.97 11.84
C GLU A 218 8.75 9.26 11.36
N GLY A 219 8.94 10.22 10.46
CA GLY A 219 10.22 10.59 9.87
C GLY A 219 10.85 9.46 9.06
N ILE A 220 10.05 8.81 8.21
CA ILE A 220 10.47 7.72 7.32
C ILE A 220 10.64 8.26 5.90
N LEU A 221 11.65 7.76 5.19
CA LEU A 221 11.80 8.05 3.76
C LEU A 221 10.66 7.42 2.98
N VAL A 222 10.02 8.20 2.11
CA VAL A 222 8.91 7.72 1.29
C VAL A 222 9.33 7.65 -0.17
N ALA A 223 9.16 6.48 -0.77
CA ALA A 223 9.28 6.25 -2.19
C ALA A 223 7.90 5.99 -2.80
N SER A 224 7.77 6.09 -4.12
CA SER A 224 6.50 5.80 -4.76
C SER A 224 6.61 5.25 -6.17
N GLU A 225 5.52 4.64 -6.63
CA GLU A 225 5.35 4.10 -7.97
C GLU A 225 3.95 4.45 -8.50
N ASN A 226 3.82 4.60 -9.82
CA ASN A 226 2.49 4.63 -10.43
C ASN A 226 1.87 3.22 -10.45
N ALA A 227 0.57 3.11 -10.15
CA ALA A 227 -0.17 1.86 -10.17
C ALA A 227 -0.57 1.43 -11.59
N LEU A 228 -0.94 2.40 -12.44
CA LEU A 228 -1.35 2.21 -13.83
C LEU A 228 -0.39 2.90 -14.80
N PRO A 229 -0.20 2.38 -16.03
CA PRO A 229 0.61 3.05 -17.04
C PRO A 229 0.07 4.45 -17.37
N CYS A 230 0.95 5.46 -17.38
CA CYS A 230 0.61 6.86 -17.62
C CYS A 230 1.64 7.50 -18.55
N TYR A 231 1.22 8.01 -19.70
CA TYR A 231 2.13 8.57 -20.71
C TYR A 231 1.90 10.06 -20.98
N ASP A 232 0.84 10.63 -20.42
CA ASP A 232 0.42 12.00 -20.66
C ASP A 232 0.90 12.97 -19.59
N ARG A 233 0.84 14.25 -19.93
CA ARG A 233 1.29 15.35 -19.08
C ARG A 233 0.48 15.46 -17.78
N ASP A 234 -0.80 15.13 -17.79
CA ASP A 234 -1.69 15.35 -16.65
C ASP A 234 -1.44 14.33 -15.55
N GLY A 235 -1.18 13.06 -15.91
CA GLY A 235 -0.75 12.06 -14.95
C GLY A 235 0.67 12.30 -14.41
N TYR A 236 1.62 12.72 -15.27
CA TYR A 236 2.96 13.13 -14.79
C TYR A 236 2.89 14.34 -13.84
N ASN A 237 2.02 15.32 -14.11
CA ASN A 237 1.77 16.44 -13.21
C ASN A 237 1.24 15.96 -11.86
N LYS A 238 0.33 14.98 -11.85
CA LYS A 238 -0.21 14.43 -10.61
C LYS A 238 0.87 13.76 -9.76
N ILE A 239 1.73 12.97 -10.40
CA ILE A 239 2.89 12.35 -9.74
C ILE A 239 3.78 13.44 -9.14
N LEU A 240 4.09 14.50 -9.88
CA LEU A 240 4.95 15.59 -9.40
C LEU A 240 4.33 16.36 -8.21
N GLU A 241 3.01 16.57 -8.22
CA GLU A 241 2.29 17.20 -7.11
C GLU A 241 2.43 16.41 -5.81
N ASN A 242 2.32 15.08 -5.89
CA ASN A 242 2.49 14.19 -4.74
C ASN A 242 3.98 13.97 -4.39
N SER A 243 4.88 14.06 -5.37
CA SER A 243 6.32 13.85 -5.19
C SER A 243 6.99 15.02 -4.47
N LYS A 244 6.57 16.24 -4.77
CA LYS A 244 7.10 17.48 -4.19
C LYS A 244 5.95 18.44 -3.90
N PRO A 245 5.15 18.19 -2.84
CA PRO A 245 4.00 19.02 -2.53
C PRO A 245 4.44 20.44 -2.18
N ARG A 246 4.20 21.39 -3.09
CA ARG A 246 4.70 22.79 -2.99
C ARG A 246 4.18 23.57 -1.78
N LYS A 247 3.07 23.12 -1.20
CA LYS A 247 2.38 23.77 -0.09
C LYS A 247 2.57 23.02 1.23
N ASP A 248 3.44 22.02 1.26
CA ASP A 248 3.77 21.31 2.49
C ASP A 248 4.62 22.24 3.39
N PRO A 249 4.17 22.55 4.62
CA PRO A 249 4.86 23.46 5.52
C PRO A 249 6.17 22.89 6.07
N ASP A 250 6.31 21.56 6.08
CA ASP A 250 7.44 20.83 6.62
C ASP A 250 8.45 20.45 5.52
N GLY A 251 8.13 20.76 4.27
CA GLY A 251 9.01 20.55 3.11
C GLY A 251 9.15 19.08 2.71
N HIS A 252 8.15 18.26 3.04
CA HIS A 252 8.15 16.85 2.69
C HIS A 252 8.23 16.63 1.17
N HIS A 253 8.91 15.55 0.79
CA HIS A 253 9.06 15.11 -0.59
C HIS A 253 9.38 13.61 -0.63
N LEU A 254 9.15 13.00 -1.79
CA LEU A 254 9.58 11.63 -2.03
C LEU A 254 11.09 11.55 -2.18
N ALA A 255 11.68 10.54 -1.55
CA ALA A 255 13.09 10.20 -1.68
C ALA A 255 13.40 9.58 -3.06
N ALA A 256 12.46 8.81 -3.59
CA ALA A 256 12.58 8.14 -4.89
C ALA A 256 11.21 7.96 -5.57
N PHE A 257 11.23 7.83 -6.89
CA PHE A 257 10.06 7.46 -7.68
C PHE A 257 10.44 6.40 -8.73
N THR A 258 9.72 5.29 -8.75
CA THR A 258 9.94 4.19 -9.71
C THR A 258 8.79 4.15 -10.70
N TYR A 259 9.09 4.41 -11.98
CA TYR A 259 8.08 4.41 -13.04
C TYR A 259 7.76 2.98 -13.53
N LEU A 260 6.48 2.62 -13.49
CA LEU A 260 5.94 1.38 -14.01
C LEU A 260 5.36 1.62 -15.42
N ARG A 261 5.94 1.10 -16.51
CA ARG A 261 7.18 0.32 -16.66
C ARG A 261 7.79 0.71 -18.02
N LEU A 262 9.10 0.47 -18.18
CA LEU A 262 9.72 0.45 -19.51
C LEU A 262 8.92 -0.46 -20.47
N SER A 263 8.44 0.10 -21.56
CA SER A 263 7.65 -0.58 -22.58
C SER A 263 7.92 0.03 -23.96
N PRO A 264 7.61 -0.68 -25.07
CA PRO A 264 7.67 -0.08 -26.40
C PRO A 264 6.83 1.21 -26.50
N THR A 265 5.67 1.25 -25.85
CA THR A 265 4.80 2.43 -25.80
C THR A 265 5.47 3.61 -25.10
N LEU A 266 6.19 3.40 -23.99
CA LEU A 266 6.97 4.47 -23.35
C LEU A 266 8.05 5.04 -24.30
N MET A 267 8.62 4.18 -25.14
CA MET A 267 9.70 4.54 -26.07
C MET A 267 9.21 5.18 -27.38
N GLU A 268 7.90 5.31 -27.58
CA GLU A 268 7.34 6.09 -28.69
C GLU A 268 7.76 7.57 -28.56
N GLU A 269 8.04 8.23 -29.69
CA GLU A 269 8.71 9.53 -29.71
C GLU A 269 8.02 10.58 -28.83
N ASN A 270 6.70 10.68 -28.89
CA ASN A 270 5.95 11.66 -28.10
C ASN A 270 5.90 11.30 -26.61
N ASN A 271 5.71 10.01 -26.29
CA ASN A 271 5.65 9.54 -24.90
C ASN A 271 7.01 9.70 -24.21
N PHE A 272 8.10 9.37 -24.92
CA PHE A 272 9.45 9.52 -24.40
C PHE A 272 9.86 10.99 -24.21
N LYS A 273 9.38 11.88 -25.10
CA LYS A 273 9.56 13.34 -24.94
C LYS A 273 8.86 13.84 -23.66
N GLU A 274 7.61 13.47 -23.42
CA GLU A 274 6.89 13.88 -22.21
C GLU A 274 7.50 13.22 -20.95
N PHE A 275 7.90 11.95 -21.01
CA PHE A 275 8.63 11.27 -19.93
C PHE A 275 9.95 11.99 -19.59
N THR A 276 10.71 12.43 -20.60
CA THR A 276 11.95 13.21 -20.38
C THR A 276 11.65 14.52 -19.65
N ARG A 277 10.55 15.21 -20.00
CA ARG A 277 10.13 16.44 -19.31
C ARG A 277 9.70 16.17 -17.87
N PHE A 278 9.00 15.07 -17.64
CA PHE A 278 8.66 14.60 -16.31
C PHE A 278 9.91 14.37 -15.45
N VAL A 279 10.89 13.59 -15.95
CA VAL A 279 12.15 13.31 -15.23
C VAL A 279 12.90 14.59 -14.87
N LYS A 280 13.04 15.53 -15.82
CA LYS A 280 13.67 16.83 -15.57
C LYS A 280 12.98 17.62 -14.45
N ARG A 281 11.65 17.69 -14.48
CA ARG A 281 10.86 18.36 -13.43
C ARG A 281 10.96 17.65 -12.09
N LEU A 282 11.01 16.31 -12.09
CA LEU A 282 11.23 15.52 -10.89
C LEU A 282 12.61 15.83 -10.27
N HIS A 283 13.63 16.10 -11.08
CA HIS A 283 14.94 16.58 -10.63
C HIS A 283 14.99 18.09 -10.29
N GLY A 284 13.88 18.81 -10.40
CA GLY A 284 13.79 20.24 -10.07
C GLY A 284 14.26 21.19 -11.18
N GLU A 285 14.47 20.70 -12.40
CA GLU A 285 14.80 21.55 -13.54
C GLU A 285 13.57 22.33 -14.03
N ALA A 286 13.80 23.57 -14.46
CA ALA A 286 12.78 24.38 -15.14
C ALA A 286 12.61 23.87 -16.58
N VAL A 287 11.41 23.39 -16.91
CA VAL A 287 11.07 22.89 -18.26
C VAL A 287 10.01 23.80 -18.86
N GLY A 288 10.31 24.41 -20.02
CA GLY A 288 9.34 25.20 -20.78
C GLY A 288 8.21 24.34 -21.36
N ASP A 289 7.06 24.96 -21.63
CA ASP A 289 5.97 24.29 -22.32
C ASP A 289 6.32 23.97 -23.77
N LEU A 290 5.99 22.75 -24.23
CA LEU A 290 6.07 22.42 -25.65
C LEU A 290 5.12 23.37 -26.39
N GLN A 291 5.63 24.04 -27.42
CA GLN A 291 4.77 24.74 -28.38
C GLN A 291 3.91 23.68 -29.06
N VAL A 292 2.59 23.81 -28.89
CA VAL A 292 1.56 22.96 -29.51
C VAL A 292 1.54 23.19 -31.01
#